data_AF-G9ZGA9-F1
#
_entry.id   AF-G9ZGA9-F1
#
_cell.length_a   1.000
_cell.length_b   1.000
_cell.length_c   1.000
_cell.angle_alpha   90.00
_cell.angle_beta   90.00
_cell.angle_gamma   90.00
#
_symmetry.space_group_name_H-M   'P 1'
#
loop_
_entity.id
_entity.type
_entity.pdbx_description
1 polymer ?
#
loop_
_entity_poly.entity_id
_entity_poly.type
_entity_poly.pdbx_seq_one_letter_code
_entity_poly.pdbx_strand_id
1 'polypeptide(L)'
;MHKTLCLALLLAASAAHALSDSEKGALKSAAEQAYQQQDYATAREKWQTLAEAGDADAQLHLGALYADGRGVTQDYSKACKWYEYSVRLPYCPGTSEMS
;
A
#
# COMPACT_ATOMS: atom_id res chain seq x y z
N MET A 1 42.04 -9.97 13.97
CA MET A 1 41.55 -9.18 12.81
C MET A 1 40.37 -9.90 12.16
N HIS A 2 39.20 -9.98 12.81
CA HIS A 2 38.02 -10.71 12.28
C HIS A 2 36.67 -10.04 12.63
N LYS A 3 36.67 -8.89 13.31
CA LYS A 3 35.42 -8.22 13.73
C LYS A 3 34.89 -7.20 12.71
N THR A 4 35.64 -6.94 11.64
CA THR A 4 35.31 -5.95 10.60
C THR A 4 34.76 -6.56 9.31
N LEU A 5 34.85 -7.88 9.12
CA LEU A 5 34.36 -8.54 7.89
C LEU A 5 32.85 -8.85 7.90
N CYS A 6 32.20 -8.93 9.07
CA CYS A 6 30.74 -9.13 9.14
C CYS A 6 29.91 -7.85 8.94
N LEU A 7 30.52 -6.66 9.09
CA LEU A 7 29.79 -5.39 8.97
C LEU A 7 29.51 -4.99 7.52
N ALA A 8 30.28 -5.49 6.55
CA ALA A 8 30.06 -5.19 5.13
C ALA A 8 29.01 -6.09 4.45
N LEU A 9 28.74 -7.28 4.99
CA LEU A 9 27.75 -8.23 4.42
C LEU A 9 26.30 -7.88 4.77
N LEU A 10 26.06 -7.01 5.75
CA LEU A 10 24.72 -6.55 6.12
C LEU A 10 24.19 -5.42 5.23
N LEU A 11 25.03 -4.79 4.40
CA LEU A 11 24.61 -3.65 3.58
C LEU A 11 23.94 -4.03 2.24
N ALA A 12 23.89 -5.32 1.88
CA ALA A 12 23.36 -5.80 0.60
C ALA A 12 22.02 -6.55 0.69
N ALA A 13 21.42 -6.70 1.87
CA ALA A 13 20.14 -7.41 2.07
C ALA A 13 18.91 -6.47 2.20
N SER A 14 19.06 -5.18 1.89
CA SER A 14 17.99 -4.19 1.98
C SER A 14 17.37 -3.84 0.62
N ALA A 15 17.65 -4.62 -0.43
CA ALA A 15 16.77 -4.70 -1.59
C ALA A 15 15.76 -5.82 -1.33
N ALA A 16 14.50 -5.47 -1.04
CA ALA A 16 13.37 -6.39 -0.90
C ALA A 16 13.27 -7.22 0.40
N HIS A 17 13.24 -6.56 1.57
CA HIS A 17 12.45 -7.15 2.67
C HIS A 17 10.98 -7.10 2.25
N ALA A 18 10.49 -8.19 1.64
CA ALA A 18 9.06 -8.43 1.49
C ALA A 18 8.45 -8.36 2.89
N LEU A 19 7.51 -7.43 3.11
CA LEU A 19 6.82 -7.27 4.39
C LEU A 19 6.30 -8.64 4.84
N SER A 20 6.70 -9.06 6.04
CA SER A 20 6.28 -10.34 6.57
C SER A 20 4.77 -10.33 6.83
N ASP A 21 4.11 -11.49 6.77
CA ASP A 21 2.66 -11.58 6.94
C ASP A 21 2.20 -11.09 8.32
N SER A 22 3.04 -11.22 9.35
CA SER A 22 2.76 -10.69 10.69
C SER A 22 2.79 -9.15 10.73
N GLU A 23 3.73 -8.51 10.03
CA GLU A 23 3.79 -7.05 9.91
C GLU A 23 2.60 -6.50 9.13
N LYS A 24 2.19 -7.21 8.05
CA LYS A 24 0.99 -6.85 7.30
C LYS A 24 -0.27 -6.89 8.16
N GLY A 25 -0.40 -7.93 9.00
CA GLY A 25 -1.51 -8.05 9.94
C GLY A 25 -1.58 -6.90 10.94
N ALA A 26 -0.44 -6.50 11.50
CA ALA A 26 -0.36 -5.37 12.44
C ALA A 26 -0.66 -4.02 11.77
N LEU A 27 -0.18 -3.81 10.55
CA LEU A 27 -0.48 -2.60 9.78
C LEU A 27 -1.96 -2.50 9.44
N LYS A 28 -2.60 -3.62 9.08
CA LYS A 28 -4.02 -3.67 8.73
C LYS A 28 -4.92 -3.34 9.91
N SER A 29 -4.65 -3.93 11.09
CA SER A 29 -5.42 -3.61 12.30
C SER A 29 -5.22 -2.15 12.73
N ALA A 30 -4.00 -1.62 12.62
CA ALA A 30 -3.73 -0.22 12.91
C ALA A 30 -4.40 0.74 11.89
N ALA A 31 -4.50 0.34 10.62
CA ALA A 31 -5.20 1.11 9.59
C ALA A 31 -6.70 1.17 9.86
N GLU A 32 -7.31 0.02 10.20
CA GLU A 32 -8.72 -0.05 10.58
C GLU A 32 -9.00 0.80 11.82
N GLN A 33 -8.15 0.69 12.85
CA GLN A 33 -8.30 1.48 14.06
C GLN A 33 -8.18 3.00 13.78
N ALA A 34 -7.29 3.40 12.87
CA ALA A 34 -7.19 4.79 12.44
C ALA A 34 -8.45 5.23 11.67
N TYR A 35 -8.99 4.36 10.81
CA TYR A 35 -10.23 4.63 10.07
C TYR A 35 -11.43 4.80 11.00
N GLN A 36 -11.55 3.98 12.04
CA GLN A 36 -12.59 4.10 13.07
C GLN A 36 -12.47 5.41 13.87
N GLN A 37 -11.25 5.89 14.07
CA GLN A 37 -10.98 7.20 14.67
C GLN A 37 -11.17 8.38 13.69
N GLN A 38 -11.59 8.10 12.46
CA GLN A 38 -11.69 9.07 11.37
C GLN A 38 -10.35 9.73 11.00
N ASP A 39 -9.23 9.14 11.43
CA ASP A 39 -7.89 9.51 11.00
C ASP A 39 -7.57 8.82 9.69
N TYR A 40 -8.16 9.37 8.63
CA TYR A 40 -8.00 8.87 7.28
C TYR A 40 -6.60 9.07 6.72
N ALA A 41 -5.85 10.05 7.22
CA ALA A 41 -4.47 10.29 6.78
C ALA A 41 -3.56 9.14 7.21
N THR A 42 -3.63 8.75 8.49
CA THR A 42 -2.89 7.61 9.02
C THR A 42 -3.35 6.28 8.41
N ALA A 43 -4.66 6.09 8.24
CA ALA A 43 -5.20 4.88 7.60
C ALA A 43 -4.68 4.73 6.16
N ARG A 44 -4.72 5.82 5.38
CA ARG A 44 -4.20 5.87 4.01
C ARG A 44 -2.74 5.45 3.92
N GLU A 45 -1.88 5.98 4.79
CA GLU A 45 -0.44 5.66 4.73
C GLU A 45 -0.18 4.17 4.97
N LYS A 46 -0.89 3.58 5.94
CA LYS A 46 -0.79 2.15 6.23
C LYS A 46 -1.32 1.31 5.07
N TRP A 47 -2.48 1.65 4.52
CA TRP A 47 -3.02 0.97 3.35
C TRP A 47 -2.17 1.17 2.11
N GLN A 48 -1.53 2.31 1.93
CA GLN A 48 -0.59 2.53 0.82
C GLN A 48 0.60 1.56 0.91
N THR A 49 1.20 1.45 2.08
CA THR A 49 2.31 0.51 2.33
C THR A 49 1.89 -0.93 2.01
N LEU A 50 0.70 -1.35 2.46
CA LEU A 50 0.16 -2.68 2.20
C LEU A 50 -0.22 -2.88 0.72
N ALA A 51 -0.78 -1.86 0.07
CA ALA A 51 -1.20 -1.90 -1.33
C ALA A 51 0.01 -2.02 -2.27
N GLU A 52 1.09 -1.30 -1.97
CA GLU A 52 2.38 -1.41 -2.64
C GLU A 52 3.03 -2.80 -2.46
N ALA A 53 2.75 -3.44 -1.32
CA ALA A 53 3.14 -4.83 -1.06
C ALA A 53 2.21 -5.88 -1.69
N GLY A 54 1.22 -5.45 -2.48
CA GLY A 54 0.30 -6.33 -3.23
C GLY A 54 -0.87 -6.89 -2.42
N ASP A 55 -1.18 -6.31 -1.26
CA ASP A 55 -2.36 -6.67 -0.47
C ASP A 55 -3.64 -6.16 -1.14
N ALA A 56 -4.49 -7.09 -1.59
CA ALA A 56 -5.71 -6.78 -2.34
C ALA A 56 -6.72 -6.00 -1.50
N ASP A 57 -6.80 -6.27 -0.20
CA ASP A 57 -7.73 -5.57 0.69
C ASP A 57 -7.27 -4.12 0.87
N ALA A 58 -5.98 -3.87 1.08
CA ALA A 58 -5.45 -2.53 1.20
C ALA A 58 -5.63 -1.70 -0.09
N GLN A 59 -5.47 -2.33 -1.26
CA GLN A 59 -5.77 -1.70 -2.55
C GLN A 59 -7.25 -1.29 -2.65
N LEU A 60 -8.18 -2.13 -2.19
CA LEU A 60 -9.60 -1.80 -2.12
C LEU A 60 -9.87 -0.60 -1.20
N HIS A 61 -9.30 -0.60 0.01
CA HIS A 61 -9.51 0.47 0.98
C HIS A 61 -8.91 1.80 0.49
N LEU A 62 -7.75 1.75 -0.15
CA LEU A 62 -7.12 2.94 -0.73
C LEU A 62 -7.95 3.48 -1.90
N GLY A 63 -8.51 2.60 -2.74
CA GLY A 63 -9.48 2.99 -3.78
C GLY A 63 -10.70 3.70 -3.19
N ALA A 64 -11.26 3.17 -2.11
CA ALA A 64 -12.41 3.78 -1.42
C ALA A 64 -12.08 5.15 -0.83
N LEU A 65 -10.88 5.35 -0.25
CA LEU A 65 -10.46 6.65 0.26
C LEU A 65 -10.42 7.72 -0.85
N TYR A 66 -9.90 7.38 -2.04
CA TYR A 66 -9.89 8.29 -3.18
C TYR A 66 -11.27 8.50 -3.79
N ALA A 67 -12.14 7.48 -3.79
CA ALA A 67 -13.52 7.61 -4.29
C ALA A 67 -14.38 8.50 -3.40
N ASP A 68 -14.21 8.40 -2.07
CA ASP A 68 -14.97 9.18 -1.09
C ASP A 68 -14.31 10.53 -0.75
N GLY A 69 -13.05 10.75 -1.12
CA GLY A 69 -12.29 11.94 -0.72
C GLY A 69 -12.00 12.00 0.78
N ARG A 70 -11.82 10.84 1.44
CA ARG A 70 -11.56 10.77 2.88
C ARG A 70 -10.07 10.91 3.16
N GLY A 71 -9.67 12.03 3.76
CA GLY A 71 -8.26 12.32 4.06
C GLY A 71 -7.39 12.61 2.83
N VAL A 72 -8.00 12.64 1.64
CA VAL A 72 -7.37 12.97 0.35
C VAL A 72 -8.36 13.74 -0.52
N THR A 73 -7.87 14.48 -1.49
CA THR A 73 -8.73 15.01 -2.55
C THR A 73 -9.39 13.85 -3.30
N GLN A 74 -10.71 13.92 -3.46
CA GLN A 74 -11.46 12.94 -4.22
C GLN A 74 -10.90 12.82 -5.64
N ASP A 75 -10.63 11.58 -6.07
CA ASP A 75 -10.03 11.28 -7.36
C ASP A 75 -10.48 9.91 -7.83
N TYR A 76 -11.55 9.89 -8.62
CA TYR A 76 -12.13 8.67 -9.16
C TYR A 76 -11.17 7.92 -10.08
N SER A 77 -10.26 8.62 -10.78
CA SER A 77 -9.28 7.97 -11.67
C SER A 77 -8.28 7.16 -10.85
N LYS A 78 -7.78 7.72 -9.75
CA LYS A 78 -6.95 6.97 -8.80
C LYS A 78 -7.71 5.83 -8.14
N ALA A 79 -8.98 6.05 -7.77
CA ALA A 79 -9.80 5.01 -7.16
C ALA A 79 -9.95 3.79 -8.08
N CYS A 80 -10.33 3.99 -9.34
CA CYS A 80 -10.44 2.93 -10.34
C CYS A 80 -9.14 2.16 -10.49
N LYS A 81 -8.01 2.86 -10.60
CA LYS A 81 -6.69 2.23 -10.71
C LYS A 81 -6.38 1.31 -9.52
N TRP A 82 -6.69 1.73 -8.30
CA TRP A 82 -6.48 0.89 -7.11
C TRP A 82 -7.44 -0.29 -7.04
N TYR A 83 -8.70 -0.12 -7.46
CA TYR A 83 -9.65 -1.23 -7.58
C TYR A 83 -9.22 -2.26 -8.62
N GLU A 84 -8.68 -1.83 -9.76
CA GLU A 84 -8.13 -2.72 -10.78
C GLU A 84 -6.98 -3.58 -10.23
N TYR A 85 -6.09 -2.98 -9.43
CA TYR A 85 -5.02 -3.72 -8.76
C TYR A 85 -5.56 -4.74 -7.75
N SER A 86 -6.59 -4.38 -6.98
CA SER A 86 -7.21 -5.24 -5.97
C SER A 86 -7.76 -6.55 -6.54
N VAL A 87 -8.39 -6.49 -7.73
CA VAL A 87 -8.94 -7.67 -8.40
C VAL A 87 -7.84 -8.59 -8.99
N ARG A 88 -6.57 -8.18 -8.91
CA ARG A 88 -5.42 -8.90 -9.48
C ARG A 88 -5.70 -9.30 -10.93
N LEU A 89 -6.23 -8.37 -11.72
CA LEU A 89 -6.26 -8.57 -13.17
C LEU A 89 -4.84 -8.29 -13.67
N PRO A 90 -4.15 -9.28 -14.28
CA PRO A 90 -2.99 -8.95 -15.08
C PRO A 90 -3.53 -8.19 -16.29
N TYR A 91 -3.36 -6.86 -16.30
CA TYR A 91 -3.51 -5.97 -17.46
C TYR A 91 -4.90 -5.32 -17.69
N CYS A 92 -4.96 -3.99 -17.53
CA CYS A 92 -5.80 -3.11 -18.35
C CYS A 92 -4.88 -2.06 -19.01
N PRO A 93 -4.70 -2.07 -20.34
CA PRO A 93 -3.89 -1.06 -21.01
C PRO A 93 -4.70 0.22 -21.19
N GLY A 94 -4.03 1.36 -21.04
CA GLY A 94 -4.36 2.54 -21.81
C GLY A 94 -5.36 3.50 -21.18
N THR A 95 -4.81 4.48 -20.47
CA THR A 95 -5.32 5.86 -20.39
C THR A 95 -5.38 6.54 -21.77
N SER A 96 -5.97 5.92 -22.80
CA SER A 96 -5.97 6.46 -24.17
C SER A 96 -7.34 6.82 -24.73
N GLU A 97 -8.38 6.99 -23.92
CA GLU A 97 -9.63 7.65 -24.33
C GLU A 97 -10.16 8.58 -23.23
N MET A 98 -9.38 9.63 -22.94
CA MET A 98 -9.89 10.87 -22.33
C MET A 98 -9.63 12.02 -23.31
N SER A 99 -10.31 11.96 -24.46
CA SER A 99 -10.48 13.07 -25.40
C SER A 99 -11.97 13.33 -25.59
#